data_AF-A5HGV6-F1
#
_entry.id   AF-A5HGV6-F1
#
_cell.length_a   1.000
_cell.length_b   1.000
_cell.length_c   1.000
_cell.angle_alpha   90.00
_cell.angle_beta   90.00
_cell.angle_gamma   90.00
#
_symmetry.space_group_name_H-M   'P 1'
#
loop_
_entity.id
_entity.type
_entity.pdbx_description
1 polymer ?
#
loop_
_entity_poly.entity_id
_entity_poly.type
_entity_poly.pdbx_seq_one_letter_code
_entity_poly.pdbx_strand_id
1 'polypeptide(L)' 'TRYNQLTSIPGKAFHGLTRLTYLELGNNKLPSLP' A
#
# COMPACT_ATOMS: atom_id res chain seq x y z
N THR A 1 20.92 0.85 0.00
CA THR A 1 19.57 0.92 -0.61
C THR A 1 18.61 1.52 0.39
N ARG A 2 17.78 2.50 0.00
CA ARG A 2 16.81 3.15 0.90
C ARG A 2 15.48 2.42 0.75
N TYR A 3 15.04 1.70 1.79
CA TYR A 3 13.73 1.06 1.83
C TYR A 3 12.64 2.14 1.97
N ASN A 4 11.44 1.90 1.42
CA ASN A 4 10.32 2.79 1.63
C ASN A 4 9.82 2.65 3.07
N GLN A 5 9.49 3.78 3.69
CA GLN A 5 9.17 3.88 5.11
C GLN A 5 7.66 3.98 5.35
N LEU A 6 6.84 3.50 4.40
CA LEU A 6 5.39 3.58 4.52
C LEU A 6 4.93 2.67 5.67
N THR A 7 4.33 3.26 6.69
CA THR A 7 3.86 2.58 7.92
C THR A 7 2.35 2.45 8.00
N SER A 8 1.60 3.17 7.18
CA SER A 8 0.15 3.05 7.08
C SER A 8 -0.34 3.34 5.66
N ILE A 9 -1.51 2.81 5.34
CA ILE A 9 -2.24 3.11 4.11
C ILE A 9 -3.51 3.88 4.51
N PRO A 10 -3.77 5.06 3.91
CA PRO A 10 -5.04 5.73 4.11
C PRO A 10 -6.22 4.83 3.70
N GLY A 11 -7.29 4.75 4.50
CA GLY A 11 -8.40 3.81 4.25
C GLY A 11 -9.16 4.01 2.93
N LYS A 12 -8.95 5.14 2.23
CA LYS A 12 -9.52 5.42 0.91
C LYS A 12 -8.48 5.45 -0.21
N ALA A 13 -7.24 5.00 0.04
CA ALA A 13 -6.13 5.10 -0.90
C ALA A 13 -6.41 4.42 -2.24
N PHE A 14 -7.21 3.36 -2.24
CA PHE A 14 -7.55 2.58 -3.44
C PHE A 14 -9.01 2.77 -3.88
N HIS A 15 -9.73 3.72 -3.28
CA HIS A 15 -11.12 3.96 -3.63
C HIS A 15 -11.21 4.44 -5.09
N GLY A 16 -12.06 3.80 -5.88
CA GLY A 16 -12.24 4.12 -7.31
C GLY A 16 -11.31 3.36 -8.26
N LEU A 17 -10.36 2.57 -7.75
CA LEU A 17 -9.54 1.69 -8.59
C LEU A 17 -10.31 0.39 -8.95
N THR A 18 -11.45 0.55 -9.61
CA THR A 18 -12.43 -0.53 -9.90
C THR A 18 -11.91 -1.63 -10.83
N ARG A 19 -10.77 -1.40 -11.49
CA ARG A 19 -10.11 -2.35 -12.40
C ARG A 19 -8.69 -2.70 -11.95
N LEU A 20 -8.33 -2.44 -10.68
CA LEU A 20 -7.02 -2.81 -10.16
C LEU A 20 -6.92 -4.33 -10.06
N THR A 21 -6.00 -4.91 -10.82
CA THR A 21 -5.75 -6.36 -10.83
C THR A 21 -4.44 -6.74 -10.15
N TYR A 22 -3.53 -5.77 -9.93
CA TYR A 22 -2.25 -6.00 -9.29
C TYR A 22 -1.84 -4.78 -8.45
N LEU A 23 -1.37 -5.03 -7.23
CA LEU A 23 -0.88 -4.04 -6.30
C LEU A 23 0.32 -4.63 -5.54
N GLU A 24 1.49 -4.02 -5.70
CA GLU A 24 2.71 -4.41 -4.99
C GLU A 24 3.00 -3.42 -3.87
N LEU A 25 3.04 -3.92 -2.64
CA LEU A 25 3.35 -3.13 -1.44
C LEU A 25 4.60 -3.62 -0.72
N GLY A 26 5.33 -4.58 -1.29
CA GLY A 26 6.58 -5.08 -0.76
C GLY A 26 7.61 -3.99 -0.54
N ASN A 27 8.58 -4.27 0.33
CA ASN A 27 9.63 -3.33 0.74
C ASN A 27 9.09 -2.04 1.41
N ASN A 28 7.94 -2.13 2.09
CA ASN A 28 7.42 -1.13 3.02
C ASN A 28 7.42 -1.66 4.47
N LYS A 29 7.01 -0.82 5.42
CA LYS A 29 6.98 -1.14 6.87
C LYS A 29 5.55 -1.20 7.41
N LEU A 30 4.64 -1.73 6.59
CA LEU A 30 3.23 -1.84 6.93
C LEU A 30 3.03 -2.97 7.95
N PRO A 31 2.47 -2.69 9.14
CA PRO A 31 2.21 -3.72 10.15
C PRO A 31 1.01 -4.62 9.77
N SER A 32 0.05 -4.06 9.04
CA SER A 32 -1.12 -4.75 8.52
C SER A 32 -1.67 -4.00 7.30
N LEU A 33 -2.49 -4.69 6.50
CA LEU A 33 -3.33 -4.01 5.51
C LEU A 33 -4.65 -3.58 6.20
N PRO A 34 -5.13 -2.35 5.95
CA PRO A 34 -6.42 -1.88 6.44
C PRO A 34 -7.60 -2.52 5.71
#